data_AF-A0A662GIR0-F1
#
_entry.id   AF-A0A662GIR0-F1
#
_cell.length_a   1.000
_cell.length_b   1.000
_cell.length_c   1.000
_cell.angle_alpha   90.00
_cell.angle_beta   90.00
_cell.angle_gamma   90.00
#
_symmetry.space_group_name_H-M   'P 1'
#
loop_
_entity.id
_entity.type
_entity.pdbx_description
1 polymer ?
#
loop_
_entity_poly.entity_id
_entity_poly.type
_entity_poly.pdbx_seq_one_letter_code
_entity_poly.pdbx_strand_id
1 'polypeptide(L)'
;LLARYLKSGCVYRGFDINREFVEYAQRAGLSVKAGNAVDPRSYVKSDVVVLCDLLHHIDPVAQEKVLKYSLNSARRKLIICEPFKIDSLLDALSERIKVFQRAVEVLFSCLDNDGGNGARLEYIKDEEELRKLMEEGFNVIPQGFKREIVQIGHDLIAVYYLTE
;
A
#
# COMPACT_ATOMS: atom_id res chain seq x y z
N LEU A 1 -10.35 -1.10 7.99
CA LEU A 1 -11.04 -1.33 6.69
C LEU A 1 -11.62 -0.02 6.17
N LEU A 2 -11.14 0.45 5.01
CA LEU A 2 -11.57 1.68 4.33
C LEU A 2 -13.10 1.79 4.17
N ALA A 3 -13.78 0.66 3.96
CA ALA A 3 -15.23 0.59 3.72
C ALA A 3 -16.08 1.35 4.76
N ARG A 4 -15.64 1.43 6.02
CA ARG A 4 -16.38 2.10 7.11
C ARG A 4 -16.41 3.63 6.97
N TYR A 5 -15.53 4.20 6.16
CA TYR A 5 -15.40 5.65 5.97
C TYR A 5 -16.00 6.12 4.64
N LEU A 6 -16.54 5.20 3.84
CA LEU A 6 -17.16 5.53 2.56
C LEU A 6 -18.56 6.09 2.77
N LYS A 7 -18.95 7.07 1.93
CA LYS A 7 -20.31 7.63 1.93
C LYS A 7 -21.34 6.55 1.58
N SER A 8 -22.57 6.75 2.04
CA SER A 8 -23.71 5.91 1.63
C SER A 8 -23.83 5.86 0.10
N GLY A 9 -24.09 4.67 -0.44
CA GLY A 9 -24.17 4.40 -1.89
C GLY A 9 -22.85 4.01 -2.55
N CYS A 10 -21.70 4.12 -1.88
CA CYS A 10 -20.44 3.60 -2.41
C CYS A 10 -20.40 2.07 -2.36
N VAL A 11 -19.98 1.45 -3.47
CA VAL A 11 -19.75 0.00 -3.55
C VAL A 11 -18.27 -0.28 -3.27
N TYR A 12 -17.98 -0.89 -2.12
CA TYR A 12 -16.62 -1.34 -1.78
C TYR A 12 -16.37 -2.74 -2.33
N ARG A 13 -15.21 -2.93 -2.99
CA ARG A 13 -14.69 -4.24 -3.39
C ARG A 13 -13.21 -4.30 -3.04
N GLY A 14 -12.82 -5.31 -2.28
CA GLY A 14 -11.42 -5.54 -1.90
C GLY A 14 -10.96 -6.94 -2.25
N PHE A 15 -9.66 -7.14 -2.27
CA PHE A 15 -9.08 -8.47 -2.26
C PHE A 15 -7.81 -8.49 -1.42
N ASP A 16 -7.49 -9.64 -0.87
CA ASP A 16 -6.31 -9.86 -0.04
C ASP A 16 -5.80 -11.30 -0.20
N ILE A 17 -4.51 -11.53 0.00
CA ILE A 17 -3.92 -12.87 0.00
C ILE A 17 -4.18 -13.60 1.32
N ASN A 18 -4.33 -12.86 2.43
CA ASN A 18 -4.61 -13.37 3.75
C ASN A 18 -6.07 -13.82 3.87
N ARG A 19 -6.27 -15.15 3.88
CA ARG A 19 -7.61 -15.75 3.94
C ARG A 19 -8.35 -15.43 5.24
N GLU A 20 -7.65 -15.33 6.36
CA GLU A 20 -8.28 -15.03 7.66
C GLU A 20 -8.86 -13.61 7.66
N PHE A 21 -8.12 -12.66 7.10
CA PHE A 21 -8.60 -11.29 6.90
C PHE A 21 -9.82 -11.25 5.97
N VAL A 22 -9.77 -11.99 4.85
CA VAL A 22 -10.90 -12.08 3.91
C VAL A 22 -12.14 -12.62 4.61
N GLU A 23 -12.02 -13.70 5.37
CA GLU A 23 -13.13 -14.29 6.13
C GLU A 23 -13.69 -13.33 7.18
N TYR A 24 -12.82 -12.63 7.91
CA TYR A 24 -13.21 -11.58 8.85
C TYR A 24 -14.00 -10.46 8.14
N ALA A 25 -13.51 -9.96 7.02
CA ALA A 25 -14.17 -8.91 6.25
C ALA A 25 -15.54 -9.36 5.69
N GLN A 26 -15.62 -10.60 5.21
CA GLN A 26 -16.87 -11.19 4.72
C GLN A 26 -17.91 -11.36 5.84
N ARG A 27 -17.49 -11.80 7.04
CA ARG A 27 -18.36 -11.86 8.22
C ARG A 27 -18.89 -10.47 8.62
N ALA A 28 -18.12 -9.42 8.34
CA ALA A 28 -18.55 -8.03 8.51
C ALA A 28 -19.43 -7.50 7.35
N GLY A 29 -19.86 -8.35 6.42
CA GLY A 29 -20.74 -7.99 5.30
C GLY A 29 -20.06 -7.27 4.15
N LEU A 30 -18.71 -7.32 4.07
CA LEU A 30 -17.96 -6.63 3.03
C LEU A 30 -17.69 -7.53 1.82
N SER A 31 -17.68 -6.92 0.64
CA SER A 31 -17.34 -7.60 -0.62
C SER A 31 -15.82 -7.69 -0.79
N VAL A 32 -15.19 -8.54 0.02
CA VAL A 32 -13.76 -8.85 -0.05
C VAL A 32 -13.57 -10.29 -0.52
N LYS A 33 -12.57 -10.56 -1.36
CA LYS A 33 -12.27 -11.90 -1.86
C LYS A 33 -10.79 -12.26 -1.68
N ALA A 34 -10.48 -13.54 -1.63
CA ALA A 34 -9.10 -13.98 -1.75
C ALA A 34 -8.57 -13.62 -3.14
N GLY A 35 -7.40 -12.97 -3.20
CA GLY A 35 -6.78 -12.53 -4.43
C GLY A 35 -5.32 -12.19 -4.24
N ASN A 36 -4.57 -12.08 -5.33
CA ASN A 36 -3.17 -11.73 -5.33
C ASN A 36 -2.96 -10.46 -6.17
N ALA A 37 -2.27 -9.46 -5.63
CA ALA A 37 -1.99 -8.20 -6.33
C ALA A 37 -1.15 -8.40 -7.60
N VAL A 38 -0.34 -9.45 -7.70
CA VAL A 38 0.40 -9.75 -8.94
C VAL A 38 -0.41 -10.55 -9.96
N ASP A 39 -1.66 -10.91 -9.64
CA ASP A 39 -2.59 -11.57 -10.57
C ASP A 39 -3.64 -10.56 -11.07
N PRO A 40 -3.68 -10.26 -12.38
CA PRO A 40 -4.64 -9.31 -12.94
C PRO A 40 -6.10 -9.73 -12.74
N ARG A 41 -6.39 -11.02 -12.51
CA ARG A 41 -7.75 -11.53 -12.28
C ARG A 41 -8.33 -11.13 -10.93
N SER A 42 -7.49 -10.69 -9.99
CA SER A 42 -7.91 -10.16 -8.70
C SER A 42 -8.60 -8.80 -8.83
N TYR A 43 -8.34 -8.07 -9.91
CA TYR A 43 -8.78 -6.70 -10.10
C TYR A 43 -10.15 -6.60 -10.76
N VAL A 44 -10.89 -5.55 -10.39
CA VAL A 44 -12.20 -5.20 -10.97
C VAL A 44 -12.19 -3.73 -11.36
N LYS A 45 -12.74 -3.42 -12.54
CA LYS A 45 -12.92 -2.03 -13.01
C LYS A 45 -13.72 -1.23 -11.97
N SER A 46 -13.15 -0.13 -11.53
CA SER A 46 -13.67 0.71 -10.44
C SER A 46 -13.44 2.18 -10.76
N ASP A 47 -14.30 3.07 -10.25
CA ASP A 47 -14.10 4.52 -10.43
C ASP A 47 -12.83 5.00 -9.71
N VAL A 48 -12.57 4.42 -8.55
CA VAL A 48 -11.38 4.67 -7.73
C VAL A 48 -10.74 3.33 -7.37
N VAL A 49 -9.42 3.23 -7.53
CA VAL A 49 -8.62 2.13 -6.97
C VAL A 49 -7.72 2.70 -5.89
N VAL A 50 -7.60 1.99 -4.78
CA VAL A 50 -6.75 2.35 -3.65
C VAL A 50 -5.78 1.21 -3.40
N LEU A 51 -4.48 1.51 -3.42
CA LEU A 51 -3.43 0.69 -2.85
C LEU A 51 -3.09 1.31 -1.49
N CYS A 52 -3.19 0.53 -0.43
CA CYS A 52 -2.94 0.99 0.93
C CYS A 52 -2.06 -0.03 1.59
N ASP A 53 -0.87 0.41 2.01
CA ASP A 53 0.06 -0.40 2.79
C ASP A 53 0.40 -1.73 2.07
N LEU A 54 0.78 -1.65 0.79
CA LEU A 54 0.95 -2.82 -0.06
C LEU A 54 2.30 -2.88 -0.75
N LEU A 55 2.72 -1.81 -1.41
CA LEU A 55 3.86 -1.84 -2.34
C LEU A 55 5.15 -2.21 -1.64
N HIS A 56 5.35 -1.78 -0.40
CA HIS A 56 6.54 -2.15 0.39
C HIS A 56 6.57 -3.65 0.79
N HIS A 57 5.46 -4.38 0.68
CA HIS A 57 5.42 -5.85 0.81
C HIS A 57 5.66 -6.59 -0.52
N ILE A 58 5.64 -5.88 -1.65
CA ILE A 58 5.79 -6.46 -2.99
C ILE A 58 7.23 -6.33 -3.46
N ASP A 59 7.76 -7.42 -4.03
CA ASP A 59 9.07 -7.43 -4.66
C ASP A 59 9.18 -6.30 -5.71
N PRO A 60 10.27 -5.51 -5.74
CA PRO A 60 10.42 -4.38 -6.66
C PRO A 60 10.16 -4.72 -8.14
N VAL A 61 10.50 -5.93 -8.59
CA VAL A 61 10.27 -6.38 -9.98
C VAL A 61 8.77 -6.62 -10.24
N ALA A 62 8.01 -6.96 -9.20
CA ALA A 62 6.57 -7.19 -9.28
C ALA A 62 5.73 -5.92 -9.05
N GLN A 63 6.26 -4.89 -8.39
CA GLN A 63 5.55 -3.62 -8.13
C GLN A 63 5.04 -2.98 -9.42
N GLU A 64 5.84 -3.02 -10.50
CA GLU A 64 5.45 -2.47 -11.81
C GLU A 64 4.16 -3.11 -12.34
N LYS A 65 3.99 -4.43 -12.14
CA LYS A 65 2.79 -5.16 -12.55
C LYS A 65 1.58 -4.75 -11.72
N VAL A 66 1.74 -4.68 -10.40
CA VAL A 66 0.70 -4.25 -9.46
C VAL A 66 0.21 -2.85 -9.83
N LEU A 67 1.13 -1.92 -10.08
CA LEU A 67 0.82 -0.56 -10.50
C LEU A 67 0.08 -0.53 -11.84
N LYS A 68 0.54 -1.29 -12.84
CA LYS A 68 -0.13 -1.40 -14.15
C LYS A 68 -1.55 -1.97 -14.03
N TYR A 69 -1.76 -3.02 -13.24
CA TYR A 69 -3.09 -3.61 -13.06
C TYR A 69 -4.03 -2.65 -12.31
N SER A 70 -3.50 -1.93 -11.33
CA SER A 70 -4.25 -0.93 -10.56
C SER A 70 -4.64 0.27 -11.42
N LEU A 71 -3.70 0.81 -12.19
CA LEU A 71 -3.92 1.89 -13.14
C LEU A 71 -4.96 1.51 -14.19
N ASN A 72 -4.81 0.32 -14.77
CA ASN A 72 -5.77 -0.19 -15.75
C ASN A 72 -7.16 -0.44 -15.14
N SER A 73 -7.26 -0.68 -13.83
CA SER A 73 -8.54 -0.97 -13.17
C SER A 73 -9.28 0.31 -12.73
N ALA A 74 -8.56 1.41 -12.55
CA ALA A 74 -9.11 2.71 -12.19
C ALA A 74 -9.69 3.43 -13.42
N ARG A 75 -10.87 4.03 -13.27
CA ARG A 75 -11.48 4.90 -14.30
C ARG A 75 -11.19 6.37 -14.07
N ARG A 76 -11.22 6.83 -12.81
CA ARG A 76 -11.12 8.26 -12.48
C ARG A 76 -9.90 8.55 -11.60
N LYS A 77 -9.65 7.72 -10.58
CA LYS A 77 -8.54 7.95 -9.65
C LYS A 77 -7.81 6.67 -9.26
N LEU A 78 -6.49 6.78 -9.14
CA LEU A 78 -5.65 5.82 -8.43
C LEU A 78 -5.09 6.51 -7.19
N ILE A 79 -5.25 5.89 -6.02
CA ILE A 79 -4.72 6.38 -4.75
C ILE A 79 -3.70 5.36 -4.26
N ILE A 80 -2.53 5.82 -3.86
CA ILE A 80 -1.45 5.00 -3.30
C ILE A 80 -1.08 5.60 -1.95
N CYS A 81 -1.26 4.82 -0.89
CA CYS A 81 -0.89 5.17 0.49
C CYS A 81 0.17 4.19 0.95
N GLU A 82 1.37 4.68 1.24
CA GLU A 82 2.49 3.84 1.69
C GLU A 82 3.22 4.50 2.86
N PRO A 83 3.70 3.69 3.82
CA PRO A 83 4.55 4.17 4.89
C PRO A 83 5.96 4.47 4.36
N PHE A 84 6.63 5.44 5.00
CA PHE A 84 8.06 5.67 4.81
C PHE A 84 8.84 5.37 6.09
N LYS A 85 10.14 5.07 5.94
CA LYS A 85 11.04 4.84 7.07
C LYS A 85 11.18 6.09 7.93
N ILE A 86 11.05 5.90 9.24
CA ILE A 86 11.37 6.93 10.23
C ILE A 86 12.76 6.62 10.77
N ASP A 87 13.79 7.14 10.10
CA ASP A 87 15.17 6.93 10.53
C ASP A 87 15.40 7.44 11.96
N SER A 88 14.70 8.51 12.39
CA SER A 88 14.89 9.12 13.71
C SER A 88 14.43 8.28 14.91
N LEU A 89 13.47 7.37 14.75
CA LEU A 89 13.00 6.50 15.84
C LEU A 89 13.91 5.28 15.98
N LEU A 90 14.42 4.77 14.85
CA LEU A 90 15.43 3.73 14.81
C LEU A 90 16.80 4.26 15.25
N ASP A 91 17.20 5.46 14.88
CA ASP A 91 18.48 6.08 15.27
C ASP A 91 18.50 6.48 16.75
N ALA A 92 17.41 7.04 17.27
CA ALA A 92 17.28 7.33 18.71
C ALA A 92 17.28 6.05 19.58
N LEU A 93 16.90 4.90 19.02
CA LEU A 93 16.92 3.60 19.68
C LEU A 93 18.19 2.76 19.36
N SER A 94 18.86 3.00 18.23
CA SER A 94 19.97 2.17 17.72
C SER A 94 21.32 2.53 18.34
N GLU A 95 21.50 3.72 18.90
CA GLU A 95 22.71 4.04 19.69
C GLU A 95 22.84 3.13 20.93
N ARG A 96 21.77 2.42 21.32
CA ARG A 96 21.81 1.40 22.37
C ARG A 96 21.61 -0.01 21.80
N ILE A 97 22.74 -0.58 21.38
CA ILE A 97 23.06 -2.02 21.33
C ILE A 97 22.44 -2.77 20.13
N LYS A 98 23.30 -3.40 19.31
CA LYS A 98 22.96 -4.29 18.16
C LYS A 98 21.95 -5.41 18.46
N VAL A 99 21.81 -5.79 19.73
CA VAL A 99 20.82 -6.77 20.21
C VAL A 99 19.39 -6.20 20.14
N PHE A 100 19.25 -4.88 20.25
CA PHE A 100 17.96 -4.18 20.19
C PHE A 100 17.46 -4.02 18.75
N GLN A 101 18.35 -3.85 17.75
CA GLN A 101 17.95 -3.89 16.33
C GLN A 101 17.22 -5.18 15.99
N ARG A 102 17.75 -6.32 16.44
CA ARG A 102 17.11 -7.63 16.23
C ARG A 102 15.77 -7.74 16.98
N ALA A 103 15.65 -7.10 18.15
CA ALA A 103 14.40 -7.05 18.90
C ALA A 103 13.35 -6.13 18.24
N VAL A 104 13.79 -5.03 17.62
CA VAL A 104 12.94 -4.10 16.87
C VAL A 104 12.50 -4.73 15.55
N GLU A 105 13.38 -5.43 14.82
CA GLU A 105 13.00 -6.27 13.68
C GLU A 105 11.99 -7.36 14.07
N VAL A 106 12.19 -8.00 15.23
CA VAL A 106 11.22 -8.96 15.79
C VAL A 106 9.91 -8.28 16.19
N LEU A 107 9.96 -7.04 16.69
CA LEU A 107 8.76 -6.29 17.07
C LEU A 107 7.97 -5.81 15.84
N PHE A 108 8.65 -5.26 14.82
CA PHE A 108 8.05 -4.91 13.53
C PHE A 108 7.51 -6.14 12.83
N SER A 109 8.24 -7.27 12.81
CA SER A 109 7.70 -8.51 12.23
C SER A 109 6.56 -9.14 13.06
N CYS A 110 6.48 -8.88 14.36
CA CYS A 110 5.34 -9.24 15.19
C CYS A 110 4.13 -8.30 15.01
N LEU A 111 4.35 -7.04 14.64
CA LEU A 111 3.30 -6.05 14.38
C LEU A 111 2.77 -6.15 12.94
N ASP A 112 3.66 -6.32 11.95
CA ASP A 112 3.38 -6.54 10.52
C ASP A 112 3.13 -8.02 10.22
N ASN A 113 2.52 -8.74 11.16
CA ASN A 113 2.13 -10.14 10.95
C ASN A 113 0.82 -10.20 10.13
N ASP A 114 0.74 -9.40 9.06
CA ASP A 114 -0.43 -9.23 8.19
C ASP A 114 -0.68 -10.42 7.25
N GLY A 115 -0.02 -11.55 7.52
CA GLY A 115 -0.28 -12.81 6.84
C GLY A 115 0.21 -12.80 5.40
N GLY A 116 1.45 -13.23 5.21
CA GLY A 116 1.89 -13.75 3.92
C GLY A 116 2.73 -12.80 3.07
N ASN A 117 3.82 -12.27 3.64
CA ASN A 117 5.16 -12.14 3.05
C ASN A 117 5.94 -11.28 4.05
N GLY A 118 6.98 -11.83 4.67
CA GLY A 118 7.75 -11.09 5.67
C GLY A 118 8.15 -9.73 5.11
N ALA A 119 7.62 -8.65 5.72
CA ALA A 119 7.92 -7.29 5.34
C ALA A 119 9.44 -7.14 5.33
N ARG A 120 10.02 -7.00 4.14
CA ARG A 120 11.45 -6.76 4.03
C ARG A 120 11.63 -5.29 4.30
N LEU A 121 12.14 -4.95 5.48
CA LEU A 121 12.49 -3.58 5.86
C LEU A 121 13.35 -2.88 4.78
N GLU A 122 14.08 -3.65 3.97
CA GLU A 122 14.83 -3.18 2.80
C GLU A 122 13.97 -2.54 1.69
N TYR A 123 12.70 -2.90 1.59
CA TYR A 123 11.78 -2.37 0.58
C TYR A 123 11.06 -1.09 1.04
N ILE A 124 11.08 -0.81 2.35
CA ILE A 124 10.57 0.45 2.88
C ILE A 124 11.58 1.55 2.56
N LYS A 125 11.08 2.55 1.83
CA LYS A 125 11.83 3.72 1.37
C LYS A 125 11.82 4.81 2.43
N ASP A 126 12.84 5.66 2.43
CA ASP A 126 12.77 6.92 3.20
C ASP A 126 11.73 7.87 2.59
N GLU A 127 11.43 8.96 3.31
CA GLU A 127 10.39 9.90 2.89
C GLU A 127 10.71 10.55 1.53
N GLU A 128 11.96 10.95 1.31
CA GLU A 128 12.38 11.65 0.10
C GLU A 128 12.32 10.73 -1.13
N GLU A 129 12.80 9.49 -0.98
CA GLU A 129 12.76 8.47 -2.02
C GLU A 129 11.31 8.08 -2.36
N LEU A 130 10.46 7.86 -1.36
CA LEU A 130 9.05 7.52 -1.60
C LEU A 130 8.31 8.67 -2.28
N ARG A 131 8.52 9.90 -1.80
CA ARG A 131 7.93 11.11 -2.40
C ARG A 131 8.36 11.24 -3.86
N LYS A 132 9.65 11.08 -4.15
CA LYS A 132 10.17 11.12 -5.52
C LYS A 132 9.54 10.05 -6.40
N LEU A 133 9.42 8.82 -5.92
CA LEU A 133 8.73 7.75 -6.66
C LEU A 133 7.27 8.11 -6.94
N MET A 134 6.56 8.68 -5.95
CA MET A 134 5.18 9.13 -6.14
C MET A 134 5.07 10.27 -7.15
N GLU A 135 6.00 11.22 -7.14
CA GLU A 135 6.10 12.31 -8.11
C GLU A 135 6.39 11.78 -9.51
N GLU A 136 7.29 10.81 -9.65
CA GLU A 136 7.65 10.16 -10.91
C GLU A 136 6.59 9.15 -11.38
N GLY A 137 5.53 8.92 -10.61
CA GLY A 137 4.48 7.96 -10.93
C GLY A 137 5.01 6.53 -10.95
N PHE A 138 6.04 6.24 -10.16
CA PHE A 138 6.74 4.97 -10.09
C PHE A 138 7.24 4.48 -11.46
N ASN A 139 7.52 5.39 -12.39
CA ASN A 139 7.85 5.09 -13.80
C ASN A 139 6.76 4.29 -14.57
N VAL A 140 5.56 4.17 -14.01
CA VAL A 140 4.42 3.45 -14.60
C VAL A 140 3.28 4.39 -14.93
N ILE A 141 3.00 5.33 -14.04
CA ILE A 141 1.87 6.26 -14.14
C ILE A 141 2.31 7.46 -14.99
N PRO A 142 1.61 7.77 -16.10
CA PRO A 142 1.97 8.85 -17.01
C PRO A 142 2.13 10.21 -16.32
N GLN A 143 3.19 10.93 -16.71
CA GLN A 143 3.50 12.26 -16.20
C GLN A 143 2.44 13.32 -16.54
N GLY A 144 1.58 13.07 -17.52
CA GLY A 144 0.47 13.97 -17.89
C GLY A 144 -0.71 13.96 -16.91
N PHE A 145 -0.84 12.98 -16.03
CA PHE A 145 -1.93 12.97 -15.05
C PHE A 145 -1.66 13.96 -13.92
N LYS A 146 -2.67 14.79 -13.61
CA LYS A 146 -2.66 15.61 -12.40
C LYS A 146 -2.46 14.68 -11.19
N ARG A 147 -1.58 15.08 -10.27
CA ARG A 147 -1.37 14.38 -9.01
C ARG A 147 -1.26 15.31 -7.82
N GLU A 148 -1.67 14.80 -6.67
CA GLU A 148 -1.56 15.47 -5.38
C GLU A 148 -0.88 14.49 -4.42
N ILE A 149 0.13 14.95 -3.68
CA ILE A 149 0.84 14.14 -2.70
C ILE A 149 0.71 14.84 -1.35
N VAL A 150 0.18 14.14 -0.36
CA VAL A 150 0.00 14.64 1.00
C VAL A 150 0.62 13.66 1.99
N GLN A 151 1.20 14.20 3.05
CA GLN A 151 1.70 13.41 4.16
C GLN A 151 0.66 13.44 5.29
N ILE A 152 0.35 12.27 5.84
CA ILE A 152 -0.49 12.13 7.03
C ILE A 152 0.23 11.20 8.00
N GLY A 153 0.71 11.74 9.12
CA GLY A 153 1.52 10.96 10.05
C GLY A 153 2.80 10.45 9.37
N HIS A 154 2.94 9.13 9.31
CA HIS A 154 4.09 8.43 8.74
C HIS A 154 3.79 7.80 7.38
N ASP A 155 2.70 8.24 6.75
CA ASP A 155 2.27 7.78 5.43
C ASP A 155 2.36 8.94 4.43
N LEU A 156 2.80 8.61 3.22
CA LEU A 156 2.60 9.44 2.05
C LEU A 156 1.43 8.90 1.23
N ILE A 157 0.57 9.81 0.81
CA ILE A 157 -0.61 9.51 0.00
C ILE A 157 -0.49 10.26 -1.31
N ALA A 158 -0.36 9.51 -2.40
CA ALA A 158 -0.43 10.03 -3.76
C ALA A 158 -1.81 9.77 -4.36
N VAL A 159 -2.42 10.82 -4.91
CA VAL A 159 -3.68 10.75 -5.67
C VAL A 159 -3.39 11.11 -7.11
N TYR A 160 -3.60 10.16 -8.03
CA TYR A 160 -3.48 10.36 -9.47
C TYR A 160 -4.86 10.47 -10.10
N TYR A 161 -5.10 11.56 -10.83
CA TYR A 161 -6.35 11.85 -11.51
C TYR A 161 -6.25 11.44 -12.99
N LEU A 162 -6.98 10.39 -13.38
CA LEU A 162 -6.87 9.74 -14.70
C LEU A 162 -7.77 10.38 -15.76
N THR A 163 -8.76 11.15 -15.33
CA THR A 163 -9.69 11.91 -16.16
C THR A 163 -9.84 13.30 -15.54
N GLU A 164 -9.79 14.35 -16.37
CA GLU A 164 -10.22 15.70 -15.98
C GLU A 164 -11.71 15.74 -15.64
#